data_AF-A0A967ENS9-F1
#
_entry.id   AF-A0A967ENS9-F1
#
_cell.length_a   1.000
_cell.length_b   1.000
_cell.length_c   1.000
_cell.angle_alpha   90.00
_cell.angle_beta   90.00
_cell.angle_gamma   90.00
#
_symmetry.space_group_name_H-M   'P 1'
#
loop_
_entity.id
_entity.type
_entity.pdbx_description
1 polymer ?
#
loop_
_entity_poly.entity_id
_entity_poly.type
_entity_poly.pdbx_seq_one_letter_code
_entity_poly.pdbx_strand_id
1 'polypeptide(L)'
;AAATLGAQAAILVGLIPSIIALSSGLLPPVLAPMIPFIMLSNAILIMTYTHLKKRNYWLNIAIAGTIKFLFLLATSSVVINLLLQKEIADTVALMMSWPQLVTALAGGIIAFPIIKLMKK
;
A
#
# COMPACT_ATOMS: atom_id res chain seq x y z
N ALA A 1 7.61 -11.57 -0.47
CA ALA A 1 8.02 -11.47 0.95
C ALA A 1 6.96 -12.01 1.91
N ALA A 2 5.74 -11.45 2.00
CA ALA A 2 4.76 -11.87 3.03
C ALA A 2 4.40 -13.37 2.97
N ALA A 3 4.33 -13.92 1.76
CA ALA A 3 4.01 -15.33 1.53
C ALA A 3 5.15 -16.31 1.88
N THR A 4 6.41 -15.85 1.94
CA THR A 4 7.60 -16.72 2.00
C THR A 4 8.50 -16.44 3.21
N LEU A 5 8.67 -15.17 3.58
CA LEU A 5 9.57 -14.70 4.65
C LEU A 5 8.83 -14.22 5.91
N GLY A 6 7.49 -14.22 5.89
CA GLY A 6 6.66 -13.73 7.00
C GLY A 6 6.41 -12.21 7.00
N ALA A 7 5.61 -11.75 7.98
CA ALA A 7 5.11 -10.38 8.02
C ALA A 7 6.22 -9.34 8.28
N GLN A 8 7.13 -9.60 9.23
CA GLN A 8 8.16 -8.63 9.62
C GLN A 8 9.09 -8.28 8.46
N ALA A 9 9.64 -9.28 7.78
CA ALA A 9 10.47 -9.09 6.59
C ALA A 9 9.68 -8.41 5.45
N ALA A 10 8.41 -8.76 5.29
CA ALA A 10 7.57 -8.14 4.27
C ALA A 10 7.27 -6.68 4.54
N ILE A 11 7.05 -6.30 5.80
CA ILE A 11 6.86 -4.89 6.19
C ILE A 11 8.12 -4.12 5.84
N LEU A 12 9.30 -4.57 6.26
CA LEU A 12 10.57 -3.90 5.94
C LEU A 12 10.73 -3.68 4.43
N VAL A 13 10.49 -4.72 3.62
CA VAL A 13 10.55 -4.62 2.15
C VAL A 13 9.48 -3.65 1.62
N GLY A 14 8.27 -3.67 2.17
CA GLY A 14 7.16 -2.82 1.74
C GLY A 14 7.33 -1.33 2.08
N LEU A 15 8.24 -1.00 3.00
CA LEU A 15 8.58 0.39 3.34
C LEU A 15 9.63 1.00 2.40
N ILE A 16 10.47 0.17 1.76
CA ILE A 16 11.58 0.63 0.91
C ILE A 16 11.12 1.61 -0.19
N PRO A 17 10.07 1.33 -0.97
CA PRO A 17 9.65 2.24 -2.04
C PRO A 17 9.26 3.63 -1.51
N SER A 18 8.58 3.69 -0.36
CA SER A 18 8.17 4.94 0.28
C SER A 18 9.37 5.74 0.80
N ILE A 19 10.38 5.06 1.35
CA ILE A 19 11.62 5.69 1.81
C ILE A 19 12.38 6.27 0.62
N ILE A 20 12.49 5.52 -0.48
CA ILE A 20 13.13 6.00 -1.72
C ILE A 20 12.39 7.21 -2.28
N ALA A 21 11.06 7.19 -2.31
CA ALA A 21 10.26 8.31 -2.80
C ALA A 21 10.50 9.60 -1.98
N LEU A 22 10.66 9.47 -0.66
CA LEU A 22 10.99 10.60 0.22
C LEU A 22 12.42 11.08 0.04
N SER A 23 13.41 10.18 -0.02
CA SER A 23 14.83 10.56 -0.08
C SER A 23 15.29 11.08 -1.45
N SER A 24 14.66 10.60 -2.53
CA SER A 24 14.97 11.03 -3.90
C SER A 24 14.25 12.29 -4.35
N GLY A 25 13.31 12.81 -3.56
CA GLY A 25 12.48 13.95 -3.96
C GLY A 25 11.56 13.65 -5.16
N LEU A 26 11.22 12.37 -5.38
CA LEU A 26 10.37 11.95 -6.49
C LEU A 26 8.96 12.55 -6.42
N LEU A 27 8.51 12.86 -5.20
CA LEU A 27 7.22 13.47 -4.91
C LEU A 27 7.40 14.97 -4.64
N PRO A 28 6.50 15.83 -5.15
CA PRO A 28 6.42 17.22 -4.73
C PRO A 28 6.47 17.35 -3.20
N PRO A 29 7.27 18.27 -2.64
CA PRO A 29 7.42 18.42 -1.18
C PRO A 29 6.09 18.63 -0.44
N VAL A 30 5.11 19.25 -1.13
CA VAL A 30 3.75 19.44 -0.64
C VAL A 30 3.12 18.11 -0.22
N LEU A 31 3.45 17.00 -0.89
CA LEU A 31 2.88 15.66 -0.67
C LEU A 31 3.66 14.81 0.32
N ALA A 32 4.78 15.30 0.85
CA ALA A 32 5.58 14.57 1.83
C ALA A 32 4.77 14.08 3.06
N PRO A 33 3.78 14.84 3.60
CA PRO A 33 2.94 14.38 4.70
C PRO A 33 2.10 13.13 4.38
N MET A 34 1.90 12.79 3.10
CA MET A 34 1.15 11.60 2.70
C MET A 34 1.95 10.31 2.87
N ILE A 35 3.28 10.38 2.80
CA ILE A 35 4.17 9.21 2.73
C ILE A 35 4.01 8.30 3.96
N PRO A 36 3.95 8.81 5.21
CA PRO A 36 3.68 7.96 6.38
C PRO A 36 2.34 7.20 6.28
N PHE A 37 1.29 7.81 5.72
CA PHE A 37 0.00 7.13 5.54
C PHE A 37 0.07 6.04 4.48
N ILE A 38 0.84 6.27 3.40
CA ILE A 38 1.12 5.24 2.39
C ILE A 38 1.87 4.06 3.04
N MET A 39 2.91 4.33 3.83
CA MET A 39 3.68 3.32 4.56
C MET A 39 2.80 2.49 5.49
N LEU A 40 1.94 3.16 6.29
CA LEU A 40 0.99 2.49 7.17
C LEU A 40 -0.01 1.63 6.39
N SER A 41 -0.56 2.16 5.29
CA SER A 41 -1.50 1.41 4.45
C SER A 41 -0.87 0.15 3.82
N ASN A 42 0.42 0.23 3.43
CA ASN A 42 1.19 -0.92 2.94
C ASN A 42 1.41 -1.95 4.05
N ALA A 43 1.75 -1.50 5.27
CA ALA A 43 1.88 -2.38 6.42
C ALA A 43 0.55 -3.09 6.75
N ILE A 44 -0.57 -2.37 6.68
CA ILE A 44 -1.93 -2.93 6.85
C ILE A 44 -2.18 -4.01 5.79
N LEU A 45 -1.90 -3.75 4.51
CA LEU A 45 -2.04 -4.75 3.45
C LEU A 45 -1.28 -6.04 3.78
N ILE A 46 -0.03 -5.90 4.22
CA ILE A 46 0.86 -7.03 4.54
C ILE A 46 0.33 -7.80 5.76
N MET A 47 -0.11 -7.09 6.80
CA MET A 47 -0.70 -7.69 8.00
C MET A 47 -1.99 -8.44 7.67
N THR A 48 -2.92 -7.81 6.96
CA THR A 48 -4.19 -8.43 6.54
C THR A 48 -3.93 -9.68 5.71
N TYR A 49 -3.05 -9.59 4.70
CA TYR A 49 -2.68 -10.73 3.87
C TYR A 49 -2.08 -11.87 4.71
N THR A 50 -1.21 -11.55 5.66
CA THR A 50 -0.56 -12.56 6.51
C THR A 50 -1.55 -13.21 7.47
N HIS A 51 -2.50 -12.45 8.02
CA HIS A 51 -3.53 -12.97 8.92
C HIS A 51 -4.50 -13.91 8.20
N LEU A 52 -4.86 -13.56 6.95
CA LEU A 52 -5.79 -14.35 6.14
C LEU A 52 -5.09 -15.47 5.35
N LYS A 53 -3.77 -15.67 5.46
CA LYS A 53 -2.98 -16.61 4.65
C LYS A 53 -3.48 -18.06 4.59
N LYS A 54 -4.30 -18.49 5.56
CA LYS A 54 -4.91 -19.83 5.62
C LYS A 54 -6.19 -19.97 4.78
N ARG A 55 -6.75 -18.87 4.29
CA ARG A 55 -7.94 -18.81 3.42
C ARG A 55 -7.53 -18.78 1.94
N ASN A 56 -8.51 -18.64 1.04
CA ASN A 56 -8.30 -18.54 -0.41
C ASN A 56 -7.40 -17.33 -0.75
N TYR A 57 -6.32 -17.59 -1.49
CA TYR A 57 -5.34 -16.58 -1.92
C TYR A 57 -5.97 -15.36 -2.60
N TRP A 58 -6.93 -15.59 -3.51
CA TRP A 58 -7.58 -14.52 -4.26
C TRP A 58 -8.43 -13.63 -3.37
N LEU A 59 -9.17 -14.25 -2.44
CA LEU A 59 -9.96 -13.53 -1.45
C LEU A 59 -9.06 -12.70 -0.53
N ASN A 60 -7.89 -13.23 -0.15
CA ASN A 60 -6.94 -12.53 0.71
C ASN A 60 -6.40 -11.26 0.05
N ILE A 61 -6.04 -11.32 -1.23
CA ILE A 61 -5.56 -10.15 -1.98
C ILE A 61 -6.68 -9.11 -2.11
N ALA A 62 -7.89 -9.55 -2.48
CA ALA A 62 -9.02 -8.64 -2.63
C ALA A 62 -9.32 -7.92 -1.31
N ILE A 63 -9.37 -8.64 -0.19
CA ILE A 63 -9.61 -8.06 1.13
C ILE A 63 -8.45 -7.15 1.54
N ALA A 64 -7.20 -7.59 1.41
CA ALA A 64 -6.04 -6.80 1.83
C ALA A 64 -5.88 -5.50 1.02
N GLY A 65 -6.09 -5.56 -0.30
CA GLY A 65 -6.11 -4.39 -1.18
C GLY A 65 -7.26 -3.44 -0.84
N THR A 66 -8.45 -3.98 -0.58
CA THR A 66 -9.63 -3.18 -0.20
C THR A 66 -9.43 -2.49 1.15
N ILE A 67 -8.93 -3.19 2.17
CA ILE A 67 -8.68 -2.59 3.49
C ILE A 67 -7.63 -1.48 3.40
N LYS A 68 -6.53 -1.70 2.65
CA LYS A 68 -5.52 -0.66 2.38
C LYS A 68 -6.15 0.58 1.74
N PHE A 69 -6.98 0.37 0.72
CA PHE A 69 -7.66 1.44 0.00
C PHE A 69 -8.63 2.20 0.91
N LEU A 70 -9.46 1.50 1.68
CA LEU A 70 -10.40 2.10 2.63
C LEU A 70 -9.69 2.89 3.72
N PHE A 71 -8.55 2.41 4.23
CA PHE A 71 -7.74 3.15 5.18
C PHE A 71 -7.22 4.47 4.59
N LEU A 72 -6.72 4.46 3.35
CA LEU A 72 -6.26 5.68 2.68
C LEU A 72 -7.40 6.64 2.36
N LEU A 73 -8.56 6.12 1.96
CA LEU A 73 -9.76 6.95 1.77
C LEU A 73 -10.22 7.57 3.09
N ALA A 74 -10.29 6.80 4.18
CA ALA A 74 -10.71 7.31 5.48
C ALA A 74 -9.74 8.35 6.05
N THR A 75 -8.44 8.19 5.80
CA THR A 75 -7.40 9.12 6.25
C THR A 75 -7.16 10.28 5.29
N SER A 76 -7.73 10.25 4.08
CA SER A 76 -7.54 11.28 3.06
C SER A 76 -7.89 12.69 3.56
N SER A 77 -8.96 12.84 4.33
CA SER A 77 -9.38 14.13 4.91
C SER A 77 -8.37 14.68 5.91
N VAL A 78 -7.76 13.83 6.73
CA VAL A 78 -6.68 14.20 7.65
C VAL A 78 -5.45 14.62 6.87
N VAL A 79 -5.10 13.85 5.83
CA VAL A 79 -3.97 14.15 4.95
C VAL A 79 -4.15 15.49 4.27
N ILE A 80 -5.31 15.76 3.66
CA ILE A 80 -5.62 17.04 2.98
C ILE A 80 -5.44 18.24 3.92
N ASN A 81 -5.83 18.11 5.19
CA ASN A 81 -5.65 19.17 6.18
C ASN A 81 -4.18 19.41 6.57
N LEU A 82 -3.32 18.39 6.43
CA LEU A 82 -1.88 18.50 6.65
C LEU A 82 -1.12 19.05 5.43
N LEU A 83 -1.75 19.10 4.25
CA LEU A 83 -1.14 19.62 3.04
C LEU A 83 -1.21 21.16 3.03
N LEU A 84 -0.09 21.80 2.68
CA LEU A 84 0.04 23.26 2.65
C LEU A 84 -0.75 23.92 1.51
N GLN A 85 -1.01 23.20 0.41
CA GLN A 85 -1.73 23.70 -0.76
C GLN A 85 -3.01 22.88 -0.99
N LYS A 86 -4.14 23.41 -0.52
CA LYS A 86 -5.45 22.71 -0.58
C LYS A 86 -5.99 22.54 -2.00
N GLU A 87 -5.67 23.45 -2.91
CA GLU A 87 -6.15 23.43 -4.30
C GLU A 87 -5.69 22.19 -5.08
N ILE A 88 -4.48 21.71 -4.77
CA ILE A 88 -3.89 20.53 -5.42
C ILE A 88 -4.10 19.26 -4.58
N ALA A 89 -4.37 19.43 -3.27
CA ALA A 89 -4.54 18.36 -2.30
C ALA A 89 -5.65 17.38 -2.66
N ASP A 90 -6.83 17.86 -3.06
CA ASP A 90 -7.98 17.00 -3.35
C ASP A 90 -7.74 16.13 -4.59
N THR A 91 -7.17 16.74 -5.63
CA THR A 91 -6.82 16.04 -6.87
C THR A 91 -5.77 14.97 -6.59
N VAL A 92 -4.75 15.30 -5.81
CA VAL A 92 -3.68 14.35 -5.48
C VAL A 92 -4.18 13.24 -4.53
N ALA A 93 -5.02 13.57 -3.56
CA ALA A 93 -5.63 12.57 -2.68
C ALA A 93 -6.42 11.54 -3.48
N LEU A 94 -7.24 12.00 -4.43
CA LEU A 94 -7.97 11.13 -5.35
C LEU A 94 -7.04 10.28 -6.22
N MET A 95 -6.00 10.90 -6.80
CA MET A 95 -4.98 10.19 -7.60
C MET A 95 -4.15 9.20 -6.77
N MET A 96 -4.07 9.37 -5.45
CA MET A 96 -3.34 8.46 -4.58
C MET A 96 -4.23 7.35 -4.01
N SER A 97 -5.56 7.48 -4.04
CA SER A 97 -6.44 6.43 -3.52
C SER A 97 -6.74 5.35 -4.55
N TRP A 98 -7.45 5.67 -5.64
CA TRP A 98 -7.94 4.64 -6.56
C TRP A 98 -6.82 3.83 -7.25
N PRO A 99 -5.66 4.41 -7.65
CA PRO A 99 -4.58 3.63 -8.25
C PRO A 99 -3.91 2.69 -7.25
N GLN A 100 -3.97 2.99 -5.95
CA GLN A 100 -3.43 2.11 -4.92
C GLN A 100 -4.21 0.81 -4.78
N LEU A 101 -5.51 0.81 -5.08
CA LEU A 101 -6.28 -0.43 -5.17
C LEU A 101 -5.86 -1.24 -6.39
N VAL A 102 -5.79 -0.61 -7.56
CA VAL A 102 -5.41 -1.27 -8.82
C VAL A 102 -4.02 -1.90 -8.71
N THR A 103 -3.05 -1.15 -8.18
CA THR A 103 -1.68 -1.64 -8.00
C THR A 103 -1.59 -2.77 -6.98
N ALA A 104 -2.34 -2.73 -5.88
CA ALA A 104 -2.38 -3.81 -4.90
C ALA A 104 -2.93 -5.12 -5.52
N LEU A 105 -4.02 -5.03 -6.29
CA LEU A 105 -4.61 -6.18 -6.98
C LEU A 105 -3.68 -6.72 -8.07
N ALA A 106 -3.11 -5.85 -8.90
CA ALA A 106 -2.17 -6.21 -9.95
C ALA A 106 -0.93 -6.91 -9.38
N GLY A 107 -0.33 -6.35 -8.32
CA GLY A 107 0.79 -6.97 -7.62
C GLY A 107 0.45 -8.34 -7.05
N GLY A 108 -0.76 -8.51 -6.51
CA GLY A 108 -1.26 -9.82 -6.05
C GLY A 108 -1.44 -10.83 -7.18
N ILE A 109 -1.99 -10.42 -8.33
CA ILE A 109 -2.11 -11.27 -9.52
C ILE A 109 -0.74 -11.73 -10.01
N ILE A 110 0.23 -10.81 -10.10
CA ILE A 110 1.61 -11.11 -10.52
C ILE A 110 2.32 -12.01 -9.51
N ALA A 111 2.05 -11.84 -8.21
CA ALA A 111 2.67 -12.64 -7.16
C ALA A 111 2.19 -14.11 -7.17
N PHE A 112 0.99 -14.41 -7.68
CA PHE A 112 0.44 -15.76 -7.68
C PHE A 112 1.31 -16.81 -8.40
N PRO A 113 1.69 -16.64 -9.69
CA PRO A 113 2.54 -17.60 -10.38
C PRO A 113 3.90 -17.73 -9.71
N ILE A 114 4.49 -16.63 -9.22
CA ILE A 114 5.80 -16.62 -8.55
C ILE A 114 5.74 -17.47 -7.27
N ILE A 115 4.73 -17.26 -6.42
CA ILE A 115 4.57 -18.03 -5.18
C ILE A 115 4.32 -19.52 -5.48
N LYS A 116 3.56 -19.82 -6.54
CA LYS A 116 3.30 -21.20 -6.95
C LYS A 116 4.57 -21.90 -7.44
N LEU A 117 5.45 -21.20 -8.15
CA LEU A 117 6.74 -21.71 -8.58
C LEU A 117 7.70 -21.95 -7.40
N MET A 118 7.70 -21.07 -6.40
CA MET A 118 8.58 -21.19 -5.22
C MET A 118 8.15 -22.26 -4.20
N LYS A 119 6.88 -22.69 -4.23
CA LYS A 119 6.35 -23.76 -3.36
C LYS A 119 6.48 -25.16 -3.97
N LYS A 120 6.96 -25.25 -5.21
CA LYS A 120 7.19 -26.49 -5.93
C LYS A 120 8.63 -26.93 -5.75
#